data_AF-A0A0D9P0P0-F1
#
_entry.id   AF-A0A0D9P0P0-F1
#
_cell.length_a   1.000
_cell.length_b   1.000
_cell.length_c   1.000
_cell.angle_alpha   90.00
_cell.angle_beta   90.00
_cell.angle_gamma   90.00
#
_symmetry.space_group_name_H-M   'P 1'
#
loop_
_entity.id
_entity.type
_entity.pdbx_description
1 polymer ?
#
loop_
_entity_poly.entity_id
_entity_poly.type
_entity_poly.pdbx_seq_one_letter_code
_entity_poly.pdbx_strand_id
1 'polypeptide(L)'
;MPTIMIRNVGVLDGGSIKHHPGFYFAGNPGGILGPEPDPDAVIDGTDCTIIPGLIDSKIDAGVVPGILSTCSAYGVTTLIDSSSSCAESQAMRIAAADEPTLPSFLATGSAIVARDTSLPTLSNYGSMEVVTTADEAERVVETRLTSSRADFIKVIVDQPGLNANLLSVLVRATHRHGKLAIAHAAQSSSYTLAVDAGFDVLSPVPIDGDIESGVVARIVERGIGIIPTLRFLQQGMPLWKIHNPEYDLSFAFAAVKRLYNAGAIICAGTSANTSRLITVPFGQGLHDELQLLTTAGDVISTRRGNGDKADSQFVAQFCSELLINSILAYSSNCFAYLGKHKTVQGHDFAKEAYRLFETQPLNNCIALLQAVAVLSVYEYTFGDPQKGASLFFETLLDLRSTLLPVDQSMAPDDSGMKQKTQDALSFISSGFYCIDVYAAIPLSAIEIPSTYVRSKLSLIASPCPPSRWTRQVLPNNAHGPSPNMERHADTLWAPYPISVNSRISYSTEALTAEYELVRLTSECLEVTEANGQARMPNHLASTTIYDRLVHWKDCNARRFYGSSSIIPSWVAIL
;
A
#
# COMPACT_ATOMS: atom_id res chain seq x y z
N MET A 1 16.56 -38.75 8.67
CA MET A 1 15.83 -37.51 8.98
C MET A 1 14.40 -37.73 8.55
N PRO A 2 13.39 -37.24 9.31
CA PRO A 2 12.02 -37.40 8.90
C PRO A 2 11.79 -36.71 7.57
N THR A 3 11.07 -37.36 6.66
CA THR A 3 10.66 -36.85 5.37
C THR A 3 9.28 -36.23 5.50
N ILE A 4 9.13 -34.99 5.06
CA ILE A 4 7.87 -34.26 5.14
C ILE A 4 7.41 -33.96 3.71
N MET A 5 6.14 -34.22 3.44
CA MET A 5 5.48 -33.87 2.19
C MET A 5 4.43 -32.78 2.45
N ILE A 6 4.47 -31.70 1.67
CA ILE A 6 3.35 -30.75 1.56
C ILE A 6 2.60 -31.04 0.27
N ARG A 7 1.30 -31.37 0.35
CA ARG A 7 0.47 -31.68 -0.83
C ARG A 7 -0.30 -30.45 -1.33
N ASN A 8 -0.63 -30.43 -2.63
CA ASN A 8 -1.50 -29.42 -3.27
C ASN A 8 -1.09 -27.96 -3.01
N VAL A 9 0.17 -27.63 -3.26
CA VAL A 9 0.75 -26.35 -2.82
C VAL A 9 1.36 -25.57 -3.97
N GLY A 10 1.23 -24.24 -3.93
CA GLY A 10 2.02 -23.36 -4.79
C GLY A 10 3.43 -23.18 -4.21
N VAL A 11 4.46 -23.18 -5.05
CA VAL A 11 5.84 -22.88 -4.65
C VAL A 11 6.32 -21.69 -5.45
N LEU A 12 6.76 -20.62 -4.77
CA LEU A 12 7.39 -19.48 -5.41
C LEU A 12 8.81 -19.87 -5.86
N ASP A 13 8.99 -20.00 -7.17
CA ASP A 13 10.26 -20.35 -7.80
C ASP A 13 10.51 -19.46 -9.02
N GLY A 14 11.67 -18.79 -9.03
CA GLY A 14 12.09 -17.92 -10.14
C GLY A 14 11.12 -16.78 -10.46
N GLY A 15 10.41 -16.23 -9.46
CA GLY A 15 9.44 -15.13 -9.63
C GLY A 15 8.05 -15.57 -10.10
N SER A 16 7.76 -16.87 -10.12
CA SER A 16 6.45 -17.43 -10.48
C SER A 16 6.00 -18.47 -9.47
N ILE A 17 4.68 -18.62 -9.31
CA ILE A 17 4.12 -19.68 -8.45
C ILE A 17 3.91 -20.92 -9.31
N LYS A 18 4.60 -22.01 -8.98
CA LYS A 18 4.44 -23.32 -9.61
C LYS A 18 3.62 -24.22 -8.69
N HIS A 19 2.58 -24.86 -9.22
CA HIS A 19 1.76 -25.77 -8.43
C HIS A 19 2.37 -27.17 -8.36
N HIS A 20 2.48 -27.72 -7.15
CA HIS A 20 3.02 -29.04 -6.87
C HIS A 20 1.95 -29.94 -6.20
N PRO A 21 1.64 -31.11 -6.77
CA PRO A 21 0.79 -32.11 -6.11
C PRO A 21 1.40 -32.62 -4.80
N GLY A 22 2.73 -32.72 -4.75
CA GLY A 22 3.51 -33.06 -3.56
C GLY A 22 4.88 -32.39 -3.63
N PHE A 23 5.28 -31.74 -2.55
CA PHE A 23 6.57 -31.09 -2.36
C PHE A 23 7.28 -31.67 -1.14
N TYR A 24 8.46 -32.25 -1.34
CA TYR A 24 9.13 -33.11 -0.36
C TYR A 24 10.38 -32.46 0.18
N PHE A 25 10.62 -32.58 1.49
CA PHE A 25 11.85 -32.12 2.12
C PHE A 25 12.22 -32.98 3.31
N ALA A 26 13.52 -33.11 3.55
CA ALA A 26 14.03 -33.71 4.78
C ALA A 26 13.95 -32.71 5.93
N GLY A 27 13.67 -33.19 7.14
CA GLY A 27 13.69 -32.36 8.36
C GLY A 27 15.04 -31.68 8.58
N ASN A 28 15.02 -30.47 9.15
CA ASN A 28 16.18 -29.59 9.36
C ASN A 28 17.40 -30.32 9.95
N PRO A 29 18.63 -30.15 9.40
CA PRO A 29 19.05 -29.35 8.23
C PRO A 29 18.91 -30.00 6.84
N GLY A 30 17.91 -30.86 6.64
CA GLY A 30 17.61 -31.48 5.35
C GLY A 30 17.23 -30.51 4.22
N GLY A 31 17.32 -30.97 2.98
CA GLY A 31 17.00 -30.21 1.77
C GLY A 31 15.70 -30.63 1.09
N ILE A 32 15.40 -30.00 -0.04
CA ILE A 32 14.31 -30.41 -0.95
C ILE A 32 14.67 -31.78 -1.55
N LEU A 33 13.71 -32.70 -1.52
CA LEU A 33 13.85 -34.06 -2.00
C LEU A 33 13.05 -34.28 -3.29
N GLY A 34 13.35 -35.37 -3.98
CA GLY A 34 12.47 -35.91 -5.02
C GLY A 34 11.19 -36.51 -4.41
N PRO A 35 10.24 -36.94 -5.26
CA PRO A 35 9.04 -37.63 -4.79
C PRO A 35 9.39 -38.90 -4.00
N GLU A 36 8.86 -39.01 -2.79
CA GLU A 36 9.02 -40.19 -1.92
C GLU A 36 7.66 -40.89 -1.71
N PRO A 37 7.60 -42.24 -1.76
CA PRO A 37 6.34 -42.98 -1.70
C PRO A 37 5.72 -43.03 -0.30
N ASP A 38 6.51 -42.83 0.77
CA ASP A 38 6.05 -42.94 2.17
C ASP A 38 6.71 -41.87 3.06
N PRO A 39 6.25 -40.60 3.01
CA PRO A 39 6.77 -39.53 3.86
C PRO A 39 6.34 -39.72 5.31
N ASP A 40 7.27 -39.48 6.26
CA ASP A 40 7.01 -39.57 7.70
C ASP A 40 5.90 -38.59 8.17
N ALA A 41 5.70 -37.47 7.47
CA ALA A 41 4.62 -36.53 7.75
C ALA A 41 4.03 -35.93 6.47
N VAL A 42 2.72 -35.67 6.49
CA VAL A 42 1.99 -35.03 5.38
C VAL A 42 1.26 -33.79 5.88
N ILE A 43 1.50 -32.66 5.21
CA ILE A 43 0.87 -31.37 5.48
C ILE A 43 0.00 -31.01 4.26
N ASP A 44 -1.22 -30.54 4.49
CA ASP A 44 -2.09 -30.04 3.43
C ASP A 44 -1.78 -28.57 3.13
N GLY A 45 -1.28 -28.30 1.91
CA GLY A 45 -0.93 -26.97 1.43
C GLY A 45 -2.00 -26.34 0.54
N THR A 46 -3.21 -26.91 0.48
CA THR A 46 -4.32 -26.34 -0.28
C THR A 46 -4.55 -24.88 0.12
N ASP A 47 -4.72 -24.00 -0.87
CA ASP A 47 -4.87 -22.54 -0.72
C ASP A 47 -3.64 -21.82 -0.11
N CYS A 48 -2.51 -22.51 0.05
CA CYS A 48 -1.26 -21.94 0.55
C CYS A 48 -0.19 -21.85 -0.57
N THR A 49 0.74 -20.92 -0.38
CA THR A 49 1.96 -20.81 -1.20
C THR A 49 3.19 -20.87 -0.29
N ILE A 50 4.14 -21.74 -0.64
CA ILE A 50 5.46 -21.83 -0.02
C ILE A 50 6.34 -20.74 -0.63
N ILE A 51 6.97 -19.97 0.25
CA ILE A 51 8.05 -19.04 -0.08
C ILE A 51 9.30 -19.43 0.73
N PRO A 52 10.51 -19.08 0.27
CA PRO A 52 11.70 -19.19 1.09
C PRO A 52 11.52 -18.42 2.42
N GLY A 53 12.12 -18.95 3.49
CA GLY A 53 12.13 -18.27 4.78
C GLY A 53 12.73 -16.86 4.65
N LEU A 54 12.10 -15.88 5.30
CA LEU A 54 12.51 -14.49 5.16
C LEU A 54 13.81 -14.22 5.91
N ILE A 55 14.59 -13.26 5.42
CA ILE A 55 15.84 -12.80 6.02
C ILE A 55 15.68 -11.32 6.37
N ASP A 56 15.80 -10.97 7.65
CA ASP A 56 15.96 -9.58 8.05
C ASP A 56 17.47 -9.25 8.07
N SER A 57 17.92 -8.57 7.02
CA SER A 57 19.35 -8.36 6.77
C SER A 57 19.98 -7.27 7.66
N LYS A 58 19.17 -6.59 8.47
CA LYS A 58 19.67 -5.59 9.42
C LYS A 58 18.66 -5.39 10.55
N ILE A 59 19.01 -5.83 11.75
CA ILE A 59 18.31 -5.48 12.99
C ILE A 59 19.26 -4.81 13.99
N ASP A 60 18.69 -4.10 14.97
CA ASP A 60 19.38 -3.62 16.17
C ASP A 60 18.82 -4.34 17.41
N ALA A 61 19.20 -5.62 17.56
CA ALA A 61 18.59 -6.52 18.52
C ALA A 61 18.94 -6.21 19.98
N GLY A 62 20.24 -6.00 20.26
CA GLY A 62 20.77 -6.14 21.62
C GLY A 62 20.51 -7.56 22.19
N VAL A 63 20.37 -7.66 23.52
CA VAL A 63 19.91 -8.89 24.20
C VAL A 63 18.47 -8.69 24.68
N VAL A 64 17.52 -8.94 23.79
CA VAL A 64 16.08 -8.85 24.13
C VAL A 64 15.47 -10.25 24.11
N PRO A 65 14.90 -10.71 25.23
CA PRO A 65 14.21 -11.99 25.29
C PRO A 65 13.07 -12.08 24.26
N GLY A 66 12.97 -13.23 23.58
CA GLY A 66 11.83 -13.53 22.70
C GLY A 66 11.88 -12.90 21.29
N ILE A 67 12.93 -12.16 20.92
CA ILE A 67 13.10 -11.67 19.53
C ILE A 67 13.03 -12.83 18.54
N LEU A 68 13.78 -13.91 18.79
CA LEU A 68 13.88 -15.06 17.90
C LEU A 68 12.50 -15.69 17.66
N SER A 69 11.74 -15.95 18.73
CA SER A 69 10.39 -16.52 18.64
C SER A 69 9.42 -15.57 17.93
N THR A 70 9.51 -14.26 18.21
CA THR A 70 8.69 -13.24 17.54
C THR A 70 8.97 -13.23 16.03
N CYS A 71 10.23 -13.16 15.63
CA CYS A 71 10.63 -13.16 14.22
C CYS A 71 10.19 -14.43 13.49
N SER A 72 10.35 -15.60 14.13
CA SER A 72 9.91 -16.89 13.59
C SER A 72 8.40 -16.93 13.32
N ALA A 73 7.58 -16.36 14.21
CA ALA A 73 6.13 -16.26 14.03
C ALA A 73 5.71 -15.38 12.82
N TYR A 74 6.59 -14.48 12.37
CA TYR A 74 6.41 -13.67 11.16
C TYR A 74 7.10 -14.27 9.91
N GLY A 75 7.56 -15.53 9.97
CA GLY A 75 8.20 -16.22 8.85
C GLY A 75 9.66 -15.82 8.61
N VAL A 76 10.28 -15.08 9.54
CA VAL A 76 11.69 -14.71 9.47
C VAL A 76 12.54 -15.84 10.03
N THR A 77 13.41 -16.40 9.19
CA THR A 77 14.22 -17.58 9.50
C THR A 77 15.71 -17.26 9.66
N THR A 78 16.14 -16.08 9.25
CA THR A 78 17.51 -15.59 9.46
C THR A 78 17.49 -14.12 9.83
N LEU A 79 18.31 -13.76 10.82
CA LEU A 79 18.48 -12.41 11.33
C LEU A 79 19.95 -12.01 11.26
N ILE A 80 20.22 -10.78 10.82
CA ILE A 80 21.57 -10.19 10.86
C ILE A 80 21.55 -8.98 11.79
N ASP A 81 22.14 -9.14 12.98
CA ASP A 81 22.32 -8.03 13.92
C ASP A 81 23.56 -7.20 13.57
N SER A 82 23.43 -5.88 13.63
CA SER A 82 24.56 -4.98 13.39
C SER A 82 24.78 -3.93 14.48
N SER A 83 24.23 -4.14 15.68
CA SER A 83 24.27 -3.17 16.78
C SER A 83 24.92 -3.68 18.06
N SER A 84 24.90 -4.99 18.26
CA SER A 84 25.20 -5.60 19.55
C SER A 84 26.69 -5.81 19.73
N SER A 85 27.16 -5.85 20.97
CA SER A 85 28.52 -6.30 21.25
C SER A 85 28.72 -7.76 20.85
N CYS A 86 29.97 -8.18 20.74
CA CYS A 86 30.32 -9.57 20.43
C CYS A 86 29.79 -10.57 21.47
N ALA A 87 29.76 -10.19 22.75
CA ALA A 87 29.26 -11.06 23.82
C ALA A 87 27.74 -11.28 23.72
N GLU A 88 27.00 -10.20 23.46
CA GLU A 88 25.55 -10.25 23.25
C GLU A 88 25.19 -11.05 22.00
N SER A 89 25.92 -10.84 20.90
CA SER A 89 25.78 -11.60 19.66
C SER A 89 25.99 -13.11 19.89
N GLN A 90 27.00 -13.46 20.70
CA GLN A 90 27.28 -14.86 21.03
C GLN A 90 26.18 -15.48 21.89
N ALA A 91 25.61 -14.72 22.84
CA ALA A 91 24.48 -15.19 23.64
C ALA A 91 23.24 -15.47 22.77
N MET A 92 22.91 -14.57 21.84
CA MET A 92 21.81 -14.77 20.90
C MET A 92 22.04 -15.95 19.96
N ARG A 93 23.28 -16.16 19.52
CA ARG A 93 23.65 -17.32 18.70
C ARG A 93 23.49 -18.64 19.44
N ILE A 94 23.85 -18.69 20.73
CA ILE A 94 23.64 -19.88 21.57
C ILE A 94 22.14 -20.15 21.70
N ALA A 95 21.34 -19.13 22.02
CA ALA A 95 19.90 -19.27 22.12
C ALA A 95 19.23 -19.75 20.82
N ALA A 96 19.72 -19.27 19.66
CA ALA A 96 19.25 -19.74 18.35
C ALA A 96 19.67 -21.19 18.05
N ALA A 97 20.86 -21.61 18.49
CA ALA A 97 21.37 -22.95 18.25
C ALA A 97 20.72 -24.02 19.15
N ASP A 98 20.30 -23.65 20.37
CA ASP A 98 19.68 -24.56 21.33
C ASP A 98 18.26 -24.98 20.90
N GLU A 99 17.59 -24.17 20.08
CA GLU A 99 16.20 -24.39 19.64
C GLU A 99 16.10 -24.36 18.10
N PRO A 100 16.09 -25.53 17.42
CA PRO A 100 16.09 -25.62 15.94
C PRO A 100 14.90 -24.98 15.22
N THR A 101 13.88 -24.54 15.95
CA THR A 101 12.69 -23.84 15.44
C THR A 101 12.87 -22.32 15.39
N LEU A 102 13.96 -21.81 15.98
CA LEU A 102 14.28 -20.39 16.02
C LEU A 102 15.11 -19.97 14.80
N PRO A 103 15.08 -18.67 14.46
CA PRO A 103 15.83 -18.14 13.32
C PRO A 103 17.34 -18.27 13.55
N SER A 104 18.08 -18.51 12.47
CA SER A 104 19.54 -18.38 12.47
C SER A 104 19.94 -16.95 12.79
N PHE A 105 20.97 -16.77 13.61
CA PHE A 105 21.43 -15.46 14.07
C PHE A 105 22.87 -15.20 13.65
N LEU A 106 23.06 -14.24 12.76
CA LEU A 106 24.35 -13.73 12.29
C LEU A 106 24.58 -12.33 12.87
N ALA A 107 25.84 -11.95 13.08
CA ALA A 107 26.12 -10.64 13.68
C ALA A 107 27.45 -10.03 13.25
N THR A 108 27.52 -8.70 13.31
CA THR A 108 28.76 -7.93 13.07
C THR A 108 29.60 -7.72 14.34
N GLY A 109 29.00 -7.91 15.52
CA GLY A 109 29.52 -7.30 16.74
C GLY A 109 29.44 -5.77 16.70
N SER A 110 30.13 -5.10 17.64
CA SER A 110 30.08 -3.64 17.79
C SER A 110 30.41 -2.92 16.48
N ALA A 111 29.76 -1.83 16.12
CA ALA A 111 30.16 -1.09 14.91
C ALA A 111 31.51 -0.38 15.13
N ILE A 112 32.32 -0.27 14.07
CA ILE A 112 33.57 0.52 14.11
C ILE A 112 33.25 1.96 13.75
N VAL A 113 33.71 2.90 14.57
CA VAL A 113 33.38 4.32 14.41
C VAL A 113 34.62 5.19 14.64
N ALA A 114 34.59 6.42 14.14
CA ALA A 114 35.59 7.42 14.51
C ALA A 114 35.33 7.94 15.93
N ARG A 115 36.35 8.61 16.48
CA ARG A 115 36.21 9.31 17.75
C ARG A 115 35.21 10.46 17.59
N ASP A 116 34.36 10.65 18.61
CA ASP A 116 33.41 11.76 18.72
C ASP A 116 32.33 11.81 17.63
N THR A 117 32.11 10.73 16.87
CA THR A 117 30.97 10.63 15.95
C THR A 117 29.67 10.59 16.74
N SER A 118 28.85 11.63 16.59
CA SER A 118 27.51 11.72 17.15
C SER A 118 26.53 12.05 16.04
N LEU A 119 25.88 11.02 15.51
CA LEU A 119 24.92 11.15 14.42
C LEU A 119 23.55 10.62 14.88
N PRO A 120 22.45 11.35 14.60
CA PRO A 120 21.11 10.92 15.04
C PRO A 120 20.70 9.53 14.53
N THR A 121 21.23 9.11 13.38
CA THR A 121 20.98 7.79 12.76
C THR A 121 21.63 6.63 13.51
N LEU A 122 22.50 6.90 14.48
CA LEU A 122 23.22 5.89 15.27
C LEU A 122 22.58 5.62 16.63
N SER A 123 21.42 6.23 16.94
CA SER A 123 20.78 6.16 18.26
C SER A 123 20.48 4.75 18.76
N ASN A 124 20.42 3.76 17.86
CA ASN A 124 20.06 2.38 18.17
C ASN A 124 21.27 1.44 18.27
N TYR A 125 22.49 1.92 18.04
CA TYR A 125 23.68 1.09 18.20
C TYR A 125 23.96 0.88 19.70
N GLY A 126 23.77 -0.35 20.17
CA GLY A 126 24.04 -0.73 21.56
C GLY A 126 25.53 -0.72 21.92
N SER A 127 26.41 -0.99 20.94
CA SER A 127 27.85 -1.00 21.14
C SER A 127 28.61 -0.49 19.91
N MET A 128 29.56 0.41 20.14
CA MET A 128 30.47 0.93 19.12
C MET A 128 31.91 0.92 19.65
N GLU A 129 32.87 0.70 18.75
CA GLU A 129 34.30 0.68 19.07
C GLU A 129 35.02 1.73 18.24
N VAL A 130 35.77 2.59 18.93
CA VAL A 130 36.49 3.70 18.31
C VAL A 130 37.81 3.21 17.75
N VAL A 131 38.10 3.58 16.50
CA VAL A 131 39.40 3.36 15.85
C VAL A 131 39.97 4.69 15.39
N THR A 132 41.26 4.91 15.62
CA THR A 132 41.95 6.15 15.25
C THR A 132 43.19 5.95 14.38
N THR A 133 43.75 4.74 14.32
CA THR A 133 44.95 4.42 13.54
C THR A 133 44.75 3.17 12.67
N ALA A 134 45.60 3.00 11.65
CA ALA A 134 45.56 1.83 10.77
C ALA A 134 45.86 0.53 11.53
N ASP A 135 46.84 0.55 12.44
CA ASP A 135 47.18 -0.62 13.26
C ASP A 135 46.03 -1.01 14.20
N GLU A 136 45.29 -0.04 14.74
CA GLU A 136 44.06 -0.29 15.48
C GLU A 136 42.98 -0.91 14.59
N ALA A 137 42.77 -0.35 13.40
CA ALA A 137 41.80 -0.88 12.44
C ALA A 137 42.05 -2.36 12.11
N GLU A 138 43.29 -2.72 11.78
CA GLU A 138 43.65 -4.10 11.49
C GLU A 138 43.44 -5.03 12.69
N ARG A 139 43.89 -4.60 13.87
CA ARG A 139 43.78 -5.40 15.11
C ARG A 139 42.33 -5.65 15.51
N VAL A 140 41.47 -4.63 15.40
CA VAL A 140 40.05 -4.74 15.74
C VAL A 140 39.36 -5.74 14.81
N VAL A 141 39.62 -5.66 13.50
CA VAL A 141 39.06 -6.62 12.53
C VAL A 141 39.55 -8.04 12.80
N GLU A 142 40.86 -8.22 12.99
CA GLU A 142 41.46 -9.51 13.31
C GLU A 142 40.83 -10.14 14.56
N THR A 143 40.73 -9.36 15.65
CA THR A 143 40.16 -9.81 16.92
C THR A 143 38.71 -10.26 16.75
N ARG A 144 37.90 -9.48 16.02
CA ARG A 144 36.48 -9.78 15.86
C ARG A 144 36.22 -11.02 15.03
N LEU A 145 36.96 -11.20 13.95
CA LEU A 145 36.75 -12.33 13.05
C LEU A 145 37.31 -13.63 13.63
N THR A 146 38.46 -13.58 14.30
CA THR A 146 39.12 -14.79 14.83
C THR A 146 38.65 -15.18 16.23
N SER A 147 38.57 -14.21 17.15
CA SER A 147 38.32 -14.47 18.57
C SER A 147 36.83 -14.36 18.90
N SER A 148 36.17 -13.33 18.39
CA SER A 148 34.75 -13.06 18.67
C SER A 148 33.77 -13.74 17.71
N ARG A 149 34.27 -14.33 16.61
CA ARG A 149 33.47 -15.00 15.57
C ARG A 149 32.35 -14.11 15.03
N ALA A 150 32.66 -12.86 14.72
CA ALA A 150 31.76 -12.02 13.94
C ALA A 150 31.64 -12.56 12.51
N ASP A 151 30.43 -12.50 11.96
CA ASP A 151 30.13 -12.99 10.60
C ASP A 151 30.50 -11.94 9.54
N PHE A 152 30.42 -10.66 9.93
CA PHE A 152 30.65 -9.49 9.09
C PHE A 152 31.35 -8.39 9.90
N ILE A 153 31.86 -7.36 9.23
CA ILE A 153 32.39 -6.15 9.90
C ILE A 153 31.53 -4.95 9.51
N LYS A 154 30.92 -4.28 10.50
CA LYS A 154 30.15 -3.04 10.31
C LYS A 154 31.01 -1.83 10.65
N VAL A 155 31.02 -0.83 9.76
CA VAL A 155 31.80 0.41 9.90
C VAL A 155 30.90 1.62 9.65
N ILE A 156 30.99 2.64 10.50
CA ILE A 156 30.32 3.92 10.29
C ILE A 156 31.15 4.79 9.34
N VAL A 157 30.58 5.08 8.17
CA VAL A 157 31.22 5.87 7.10
C VAL A 157 30.77 7.32 7.11
N ASP A 158 29.60 7.60 7.68
CA ASP A 158 29.04 8.95 7.76
C ASP A 158 30.00 9.99 8.35
N GLN A 159 29.93 11.20 7.81
CA GLN A 159 30.83 12.30 8.11
C GLN A 159 30.17 13.36 9.01
N PRO A 160 30.95 14.02 9.90
CA PRO A 160 32.38 13.81 10.14
C PRO A 160 32.67 12.45 10.82
N GLY A 161 33.65 11.72 10.27
CA GLY A 161 33.91 10.33 10.66
C GLY A 161 35.29 9.83 10.26
N LEU A 162 35.38 8.54 9.96
CA LEU A 162 36.64 7.92 9.55
C LEU A 162 37.06 8.45 8.18
N ASN A 163 38.37 8.67 7.99
CA ASN A 163 38.91 9.09 6.71
C ASN A 163 39.03 7.90 5.73
N ALA A 164 39.14 8.20 4.44
CA ALA A 164 39.21 7.21 3.37
C ALA A 164 40.33 6.15 3.55
N ASN A 165 41.47 6.53 4.15
CA ASN A 165 42.56 5.60 4.40
C ASN A 165 42.17 4.55 5.46
N LEU A 166 41.58 4.96 6.59
CA LEU A 166 41.12 4.02 7.62
C LEU A 166 40.00 3.12 7.11
N LEU A 167 39.05 3.67 6.35
CA LEU A 167 37.99 2.89 5.71
C LEU A 167 38.57 1.79 4.81
N SER A 168 39.54 2.12 3.97
CA SER A 168 40.20 1.16 3.07
C SER A 168 41.05 0.12 3.83
N VAL A 169 41.65 0.48 4.96
CA VAL A 169 42.36 -0.47 5.83
C VAL A 169 41.39 -1.47 6.44
N LEU A 170 40.25 -1.00 6.96
CA LEU A 170 39.22 -1.86 7.53
C LEU A 170 38.68 -2.86 6.50
N VAL A 171 38.28 -2.38 5.31
CA VAL A 171 37.80 -3.24 4.22
C VAL A 171 38.84 -4.30 3.82
N ARG A 172 40.09 -3.89 3.57
CA ARG A 172 41.16 -4.83 3.21
C ARG A 172 41.42 -5.86 4.31
N ALA A 173 41.42 -5.42 5.58
CA ALA A 173 41.59 -6.34 6.71
C ALA A 173 40.43 -7.35 6.75
N THR A 174 39.19 -6.93 6.51
CA THR A 174 38.02 -7.82 6.45
C THR A 174 38.12 -8.82 5.29
N HIS A 175 38.52 -8.36 4.11
CA HIS A 175 38.68 -9.20 2.92
C HIS A 175 39.81 -10.23 3.04
N ARG A 176 40.89 -9.96 3.80
CA ARG A 176 41.94 -10.96 4.10
C ARG A 176 41.39 -12.23 4.77
N HIS A 177 40.27 -12.11 5.47
CA HIS A 177 39.58 -13.22 6.14
C HIS A 177 38.44 -13.82 5.30
N GLY A 178 38.24 -13.36 4.06
CA GLY A 178 37.15 -13.81 3.20
C GLY A 178 35.75 -13.43 3.72
N LYS A 179 35.65 -12.35 4.51
CA LYS A 179 34.39 -11.86 5.09
C LYS A 179 33.94 -10.57 4.39
N LEU A 180 32.66 -10.23 4.56
CA LEU A 180 32.08 -9.02 3.97
C LEU A 180 32.15 -7.83 4.94
N ALA A 181 32.39 -6.65 4.40
CA ALA A 181 32.35 -5.37 5.09
C ALA A 181 31.04 -4.63 4.77
N ILE A 182 30.36 -4.17 5.83
CA ILE A 182 29.10 -3.45 5.77
C ILE A 182 29.34 -1.98 6.17
N ALA A 183 28.98 -1.04 5.31
CA ALA A 183 29.03 0.39 5.60
C ALA A 183 27.73 0.87 6.25
N HIS A 184 27.82 1.72 7.28
CA HIS A 184 26.75 2.65 7.65
C HIS A 184 26.94 3.97 6.90
N ALA A 185 26.05 4.29 5.95
CA ALA A 185 26.17 5.48 5.11
C ALA A 185 24.79 6.13 4.84
N ALA A 186 24.24 6.88 5.80
CA ALA A 186 22.98 7.61 5.62
C ALA A 186 23.13 8.92 4.81
N GLN A 187 24.36 9.27 4.41
CA GLN A 187 24.65 10.45 3.59
C GLN A 187 25.08 10.07 2.17
N SER A 188 24.74 10.90 1.17
CA SER A 188 25.11 10.67 -0.23
C SER A 188 26.63 10.71 -0.46
N SER A 189 27.33 11.63 0.20
CA SER A 189 28.79 11.69 0.17
C SER A 189 29.43 10.44 0.77
N SER A 190 28.86 9.92 1.85
CA SER A 190 29.31 8.70 2.54
C SER A 190 29.03 7.44 1.73
N TYR A 191 27.98 7.42 0.91
CA TYR A 191 27.77 6.39 -0.10
C TYR A 191 28.93 6.31 -1.09
N THR A 192 29.37 7.47 -1.58
CA THR A 192 30.52 7.55 -2.50
C THR A 192 31.79 7.05 -1.84
N LEU A 193 32.07 7.50 -0.60
CA LEU A 193 33.21 7.04 0.18
C LEU A 193 33.19 5.53 0.43
N ALA A 194 32.02 4.94 0.75
CA ALA A 194 31.88 3.51 0.97
C ALA A 194 32.16 2.70 -0.31
N VAL A 195 31.63 3.14 -1.45
CA VAL A 195 31.90 2.50 -2.75
C VAL A 195 33.38 2.59 -3.10
N ASP A 196 34.01 3.75 -2.88
CA ASP A 196 35.42 3.97 -3.22
C ASP A 196 36.36 3.18 -2.30
N ALA A 197 36.01 3.03 -1.02
CA ALA A 197 36.75 2.20 -0.06
C ALA A 197 36.59 0.69 -0.28
N GLY A 198 35.61 0.26 -1.09
CA GLY A 198 35.42 -1.14 -1.48
C GLY A 198 34.51 -1.95 -0.56
N PHE A 199 33.56 -1.33 0.12
CA PHE A 199 32.56 -2.03 0.93
C PHE A 199 31.67 -2.94 0.08
N ASP A 200 31.26 -4.07 0.65
CA ASP A 200 30.44 -5.09 -0.02
C ASP A 200 28.93 -4.82 0.14
N VAL A 201 28.54 -4.19 1.25
CA VAL A 201 27.13 -3.89 1.56
C VAL A 201 26.99 -2.48 2.13
N LEU A 202 26.00 -1.71 1.68
CA LEU A 202 25.70 -0.36 2.18
C LEU A 202 24.31 -0.33 2.83
N SER A 203 24.21 0.33 3.98
CA SER A 203 22.97 0.50 4.73
C SER A 203 23.06 1.73 5.62
N PRO A 204 22.02 2.55 5.85
CA PRO A 204 20.77 2.59 5.09
C PRO A 204 21.01 3.17 3.68
N VAL A 205 19.96 3.59 2.96
CA VAL A 205 20.10 4.51 1.80
C VAL A 205 20.20 5.97 2.26
N PRO A 206 20.74 6.89 1.44
CA PRO A 206 20.89 8.29 1.81
C PRO A 206 19.58 9.02 2.06
N ILE A 207 19.62 9.99 2.97
CA ILE A 207 18.49 10.87 3.31
C ILE A 207 18.78 12.36 3.09
N ASP A 208 19.97 12.72 2.62
CA ASP A 208 20.43 14.11 2.49
C ASP A 208 20.73 14.52 1.04
N GLY A 209 20.53 13.61 0.08
CA GLY A 209 20.79 13.89 -1.33
C GLY A 209 20.67 12.66 -2.23
N ASP A 210 20.66 12.92 -3.54
CA ASP A 210 20.67 11.90 -4.58
C ASP A 210 22.02 11.15 -4.64
N ILE A 211 21.99 9.88 -5.06
CA ILE A 211 23.19 9.12 -5.40
C ILE A 211 23.59 9.43 -6.85
N GLU A 212 24.83 9.87 -7.06
CA GLU A 212 25.36 10.15 -8.39
C GLU A 212 25.32 8.91 -9.31
N SER A 213 24.99 9.11 -10.59
CA SER A 213 24.85 8.02 -11.56
C SER A 213 26.14 7.20 -11.71
N GLY A 214 27.31 7.83 -11.59
CA GLY A 214 28.60 7.13 -11.62
C GLY A 214 28.82 6.23 -10.40
N VAL A 215 28.26 6.57 -9.24
CA VAL A 215 28.31 5.74 -8.02
C VAL A 215 27.36 4.55 -8.17
N VAL A 216 26.14 4.78 -8.69
CA VAL A 216 25.18 3.70 -8.99
C VAL A 216 25.77 2.68 -9.96
N ALA A 217 26.43 3.14 -11.02
CA ALA A 217 27.08 2.24 -11.99
C ALA A 217 28.15 1.36 -11.32
N ARG A 218 28.97 1.94 -10.44
CA ARG A 218 29.99 1.17 -9.68
C ARG A 218 29.37 0.18 -8.70
N ILE A 219 28.24 0.52 -8.07
CA ILE A 219 27.50 -0.39 -7.18
C ILE A 219 27.08 -1.65 -7.96
N VAL A 220 26.49 -1.46 -9.13
CA VAL A 220 26.04 -2.57 -9.99
C VAL A 220 27.22 -3.38 -10.54
N GLU A 221 28.22 -2.71 -11.09
CA GLU A 221 29.41 -3.36 -11.67
C GLU A 221 30.14 -4.24 -10.66
N ARG A 222 30.24 -3.78 -9.41
CA ARG A 222 30.93 -4.49 -8.33
C ARG A 222 30.03 -5.47 -7.56
N GLY A 223 28.73 -5.52 -7.86
CA GLY A 223 27.77 -6.38 -7.16
C GLY A 223 27.58 -6.01 -5.68
N ILE A 224 27.70 -4.72 -5.35
CA ILE A 224 27.54 -4.23 -3.97
C ILE A 224 26.07 -4.35 -3.54
N GLY A 225 25.83 -4.98 -2.39
CA GLY A 225 24.48 -5.15 -1.82
C GLY A 225 23.99 -3.89 -1.12
N ILE A 226 22.68 -3.63 -1.22
CA ILE A 226 22.04 -2.46 -0.59
C ILE A 226 20.97 -2.93 0.40
N ILE A 227 21.02 -2.43 1.63
CA ILE A 227 19.98 -2.64 2.64
C ILE A 227 19.36 -1.28 2.98
N PRO A 228 18.21 -0.91 2.38
CA PRO A 228 17.66 0.43 2.48
C PRO A 228 17.20 0.85 3.88
N THR A 229 16.51 -0.03 4.60
CA THR A 229 15.89 0.25 5.92
C THR A 229 14.90 1.41 5.90
N LEU A 230 14.08 1.50 4.84
CA LEU A 230 13.10 2.57 4.65
C LEU A 230 12.19 2.74 5.86
N ARG A 231 11.81 1.65 6.53
CA ARG A 231 10.96 1.68 7.72
C ARG A 231 11.60 2.43 8.88
N PHE A 232 12.87 2.17 9.16
CA PHE A 232 13.62 2.88 10.18
C PHE A 232 13.83 4.35 9.83
N LEU A 233 14.18 4.63 8.57
CA LEU A 233 14.33 6.01 8.09
C LEU A 233 13.02 6.80 8.23
N GLN A 234 11.88 6.18 7.90
CA GLN A 234 10.55 6.79 8.01
C GLN A 234 10.22 7.14 9.47
N GLN A 235 10.52 6.26 10.42
CA GLN A 235 10.27 6.49 11.85
C GLN A 235 11.22 7.54 12.44
N GLY A 236 12.48 7.58 12.00
CA GLY A 236 13.48 8.53 12.50
C GLY A 236 13.36 9.94 11.93
N MET A 237 12.79 10.09 10.73
CA MET A 237 12.76 11.35 9.98
C MET A 237 12.24 12.56 10.78
N PRO A 238 11.12 12.47 11.54
CA PRO A 238 10.61 13.61 12.30
C PRO A 238 11.61 14.15 13.34
N LEU A 239 12.39 13.26 13.96
CA LEU A 239 13.40 13.64 14.97
C LEU A 239 14.68 14.18 14.33
N TRP A 240 15.09 13.60 13.20
CA TRP A 240 16.32 13.99 12.54
C TRP A 240 16.19 15.32 11.79
N LYS A 241 15.00 15.64 11.27
CA LYS A 241 14.69 16.95 10.66
C LYS A 241 14.86 18.13 11.63
N ILE A 242 14.73 17.90 12.94
CA ILE A 242 14.99 18.92 13.97
C ILE A 242 16.48 19.32 13.97
N HIS A 243 17.37 18.38 13.68
CA HIS A 243 18.82 18.60 13.69
C HIS A 243 19.34 19.06 12.33
N ASN A 244 18.78 18.53 11.24
CA ASN A 244 19.10 18.95 9.88
C ASN A 244 17.82 19.01 9.02
N PRO A 245 17.31 20.22 8.70
CA PRO A 245 16.11 20.39 7.88
C PRO A 245 16.22 19.84 6.45
N GLU A 246 17.44 19.65 5.93
CA GLU A 246 17.68 19.12 4.58
C GLU A 246 17.44 17.61 4.48
N TYR A 247 17.35 16.91 5.61
CA TYR A 247 17.02 15.49 5.58
C TYR A 247 15.61 15.27 5.06
N ASP A 248 15.47 14.40 4.06
CA ASP A 248 14.19 14.07 3.49
C ASP A 248 14.10 12.59 3.11
N LEU A 249 12.97 11.98 3.44
CA LEU A 249 12.67 10.60 3.13
C LEU A 249 12.53 10.39 1.62
N SER A 250 12.19 11.45 0.87
CA SER A 250 12.09 11.40 -0.58
C SER A 250 13.40 10.97 -1.27
N PHE A 251 14.57 11.33 -0.69
CA PHE A 251 15.87 10.88 -1.17
C PHE A 251 16.06 9.37 -1.01
N ALA A 252 15.62 8.79 0.11
CA ALA A 252 15.70 7.36 0.37
C ALA A 252 14.88 6.56 -0.66
N PHE A 253 13.64 6.97 -0.92
CA PHE A 253 12.79 6.35 -1.95
C PHE A 253 13.39 6.50 -3.36
N ALA A 254 13.91 7.69 -3.69
CA ALA A 254 14.57 7.95 -4.97
C ALA A 254 15.82 7.09 -5.14
N ALA A 255 16.61 6.89 -4.08
CA ALA A 255 17.80 6.05 -4.06
C ALA A 255 17.43 4.58 -4.33
N VAL A 256 16.47 4.01 -3.59
CA VAL A 256 15.98 2.64 -3.79
C VAL A 256 15.54 2.45 -5.23
N LYS A 257 14.71 3.36 -5.76
CA LYS A 257 14.29 3.30 -7.15
C LYS A 257 15.47 3.30 -8.12
N ARG A 258 16.40 4.24 -7.94
CA ARG A 258 17.52 4.44 -8.87
C ARG A 258 18.39 3.20 -8.92
N LEU A 259 18.69 2.63 -7.75
CA LEU A 259 19.45 1.39 -7.58
C LEU A 259 18.72 0.18 -8.18
N TYR A 260 17.42 0.03 -7.90
CA TYR A 260 16.61 -1.06 -8.45
C TYR A 260 16.57 -1.02 -9.98
N ASN A 261 16.29 0.14 -10.58
CA ASN A 261 16.25 0.30 -12.03
C ASN A 261 17.61 0.10 -12.72
N ALA A 262 18.71 0.29 -11.98
CA ALA A 262 20.05 0.04 -12.47
C ALA A 262 20.44 -1.45 -12.37
N GLY A 263 19.62 -2.28 -11.70
CA GLY A 263 19.91 -3.70 -11.48
C GLY A 263 20.78 -3.97 -10.25
N ALA A 264 20.81 -3.06 -9.27
CA ALA A 264 21.53 -3.29 -8.02
C ALA A 264 20.85 -4.38 -7.18
N ILE A 265 21.64 -5.07 -6.36
CA ILE A 265 21.15 -6.09 -5.42
C ILE A 265 20.56 -5.37 -4.20
N ILE A 266 19.27 -5.54 -3.96
CA ILE A 266 18.56 -4.94 -2.83
C ILE A 266 18.10 -6.05 -1.89
N CYS A 267 18.48 -5.95 -0.62
CA CYS A 267 18.11 -6.87 0.45
C CYS A 267 17.20 -6.15 1.46
N ALA A 268 16.13 -6.80 1.87
CA ALA A 268 15.26 -6.25 2.92
C ALA A 268 15.98 -6.30 4.28
N GLY A 269 15.92 -5.20 5.01
CA GLY A 269 16.43 -5.09 6.38
C GLY A 269 15.79 -3.89 7.05
N THR A 270 15.53 -3.99 8.35
CA THR A 270 14.52 -3.13 8.99
C THR A 270 15.08 -2.11 9.97
N SER A 271 16.27 -2.39 10.52
CA SER A 271 16.75 -1.82 11.77
C SER A 271 15.73 -1.95 12.91
N ALA A 272 15.03 -3.10 12.98
CA ALA A 272 14.11 -3.44 14.06
C ALA A 272 14.82 -3.37 15.42
N ASN A 273 14.16 -2.75 16.39
CA ASN A 273 14.75 -2.35 17.67
C ASN A 273 13.68 -2.10 18.73
N THR A 274 14.09 -1.99 20.00
CA THR A 274 13.22 -1.66 21.14
C THR A 274 13.38 -0.22 21.66
N SER A 275 14.05 0.65 20.90
CA SER A 275 14.29 2.04 21.28
C SER A 275 12.97 2.78 21.49
N ARG A 276 12.90 3.59 22.57
CA ARG A 276 11.73 4.42 22.89
C ARG A 276 11.51 5.58 21.92
N LEU A 277 12.57 6.01 21.22
CA LEU A 277 12.51 7.19 20.36
C LEU A 277 12.14 6.84 18.91
N ILE A 278 12.72 5.75 18.38
CA ILE A 278 12.53 5.31 16.99
C ILE A 278 12.29 3.80 17.01
N THR A 279 11.04 3.41 17.23
CA THR A 279 10.68 1.99 17.35
C THR A 279 10.37 1.38 15.99
N VAL A 280 11.00 0.25 15.68
CA VAL A 280 10.61 -0.62 14.57
C VAL A 280 10.41 -2.04 15.12
N PRO A 281 9.19 -2.61 15.06
CA PRO A 281 8.91 -3.90 15.69
C PRO A 281 9.61 -5.06 14.96
N PHE A 282 10.18 -6.00 15.73
CA PHE A 282 10.74 -7.23 15.18
C PHE A 282 9.66 -8.10 14.52
N GLY A 283 10.01 -8.78 13.42
CA GLY A 283 9.08 -9.58 12.62
C GLY A 283 8.20 -8.70 11.75
N GLN A 284 7.24 -7.97 12.33
CA GLN A 284 6.31 -7.12 11.56
C GLN A 284 7.03 -6.03 10.76
N GLY A 285 8.10 -5.44 11.31
CA GLY A 285 8.88 -4.41 10.62
C GLY A 285 9.48 -4.87 9.29
N LEU A 286 9.71 -6.19 9.10
CA LEU A 286 10.20 -6.73 7.83
C LEU A 286 9.10 -6.72 6.76
N HIS A 287 7.87 -7.04 7.15
CA HIS A 287 6.71 -6.95 6.26
C HIS A 287 6.42 -5.48 5.90
N ASP A 288 6.54 -4.56 6.86
CA ASP A 288 6.46 -3.12 6.60
C ASP A 288 7.55 -2.68 5.61
N GLU A 289 8.80 -3.12 5.78
CA GLU A 289 9.92 -2.80 4.86
C GLU A 289 9.65 -3.34 3.45
N LEU A 290 9.19 -4.60 3.34
CA LEU A 290 8.84 -5.19 2.04
C LEU A 290 7.73 -4.39 1.33
N GLN A 291 6.72 -3.93 2.06
CA GLN A 291 5.68 -3.05 1.52
C GLN A 291 6.24 -1.68 1.09
N LEU A 292 7.19 -1.11 1.82
CA LEU A 292 7.85 0.14 1.42
C LEU A 292 8.73 -0.05 0.18
N LEU A 293 9.36 -1.22 0.02
CA LEU A 293 10.14 -1.55 -1.18
C LEU A 293 9.25 -1.73 -2.42
N THR A 294 8.09 -2.39 -2.29
CA THR A 294 7.11 -2.43 -3.39
C THR A 294 6.61 -1.04 -3.72
N THR A 295 6.31 -0.22 -2.71
CA THR A 295 5.94 1.18 -2.88
C THR A 295 7.04 1.96 -3.61
N ALA A 296 8.32 1.83 -3.23
CA ALA A 296 9.43 2.49 -3.93
C ALA A 296 9.57 2.03 -5.40
N GLY A 297 9.22 0.78 -5.70
CA GLY A 297 9.15 0.24 -7.06
C GLY A 297 7.93 0.71 -7.86
N ASP A 298 6.75 0.72 -7.24
CA ASP A 298 5.44 0.96 -7.85
C ASP A 298 5.06 2.43 -7.92
N VAL A 299 5.31 3.21 -6.85
CA VAL A 299 5.05 4.67 -6.75
C VAL A 299 5.82 5.46 -7.80
N ILE A 300 6.73 4.81 -8.51
CA ILE A 300 7.48 5.44 -9.58
C ILE A 300 7.54 4.57 -10.85
N SER A 301 6.61 3.62 -11.03
CA SER A 301 6.21 3.15 -12.37
C SER A 301 5.42 4.24 -13.13
N THR A 302 4.96 5.28 -12.42
CA THR A 302 4.35 6.50 -12.97
C THR A 302 5.36 7.60 -13.34
N ARG A 303 6.66 7.30 -13.43
CA ARG A 303 7.69 8.31 -13.74
C ARG A 303 8.82 7.69 -14.56
N ARG A 304 8.64 7.69 -15.90
CA ARG A 304 9.72 7.79 -16.89
C ARG A 304 9.17 8.14 -18.29
N GLY A 305 9.19 9.44 -18.58
CA GLY A 305 9.08 10.02 -19.90
C GLY A 305 9.14 11.53 -19.75
N ASN A 306 10.01 12.23 -20.49
CA ASN A 306 10.20 13.69 -20.40
C ASN A 306 8.96 14.51 -20.84
N GLY A 307 7.78 13.89 -20.94
CA GLY A 307 6.46 14.51 -21.14
C GLY A 307 5.45 14.34 -19.97
N ASP A 308 5.76 13.54 -18.94
CA ASP A 308 4.74 12.97 -18.03
C ASP A 308 4.35 13.80 -16.79
N LYS A 309 4.82 15.05 -16.64
CA LYS A 309 4.34 15.88 -15.50
C LYS A 309 2.81 16.05 -15.53
N ALA A 310 2.22 16.09 -16.73
CA ALA A 310 0.78 16.15 -16.93
C ALA A 310 0.10 14.82 -16.61
N ASP A 311 0.63 13.69 -17.08
CA ASP A 311 -0.02 12.38 -16.96
C ASP A 311 -0.02 11.80 -15.52
N SER A 312 1.06 11.96 -14.75
CA SER A 312 1.07 11.52 -13.34
C SER A 312 0.18 12.39 -12.46
N GLN A 313 0.13 13.70 -12.73
CA GLN A 313 -0.79 14.62 -12.06
C GLN A 313 -2.23 14.28 -12.42
N PHE A 314 -2.48 13.91 -13.68
CA PHE A 314 -3.77 13.48 -14.20
C PHE A 314 -4.26 12.17 -13.55
N VAL A 315 -3.44 11.12 -13.44
CA VAL A 315 -3.85 9.87 -12.77
C VAL A 315 -4.11 10.08 -11.27
N ALA A 316 -3.28 10.89 -10.60
CA ALA A 316 -3.49 11.27 -9.20
C ALA A 316 -4.79 12.08 -8.97
N GLN A 317 -5.42 12.60 -10.04
CA GLN A 317 -6.77 13.17 -9.92
C GLN A 317 -7.83 12.10 -9.73
N PHE A 318 -7.68 10.90 -10.29
CA PHE A 318 -8.73 9.88 -10.28
C PHE A 318 -8.54 8.81 -9.21
N CYS A 319 -7.31 8.59 -8.74
CA CYS A 319 -6.99 7.57 -7.76
C CYS A 319 -6.01 8.09 -6.70
N SER A 320 -6.24 7.72 -5.44
CA SER A 320 -5.35 8.01 -4.31
C SER A 320 -5.41 6.88 -3.28
N GLU A 321 -4.36 6.74 -2.46
CA GLU A 321 -4.37 5.77 -1.34
C GLU A 321 -5.52 6.02 -0.37
N LEU A 322 -5.85 7.29 -0.14
CA LEU A 322 -7.00 7.69 0.67
C LEU A 322 -8.30 7.13 0.06
N LEU A 323 -8.53 7.33 -1.25
CA LEU A 323 -9.71 6.81 -1.94
C LEU A 323 -9.79 5.28 -1.90
N ILE A 324 -8.67 4.59 -2.12
CA ILE A 324 -8.62 3.12 -2.06
C ILE A 324 -9.02 2.63 -0.67
N ASN A 325 -8.44 3.20 0.40
CA ASN A 325 -8.77 2.83 1.77
C ASN A 325 -10.23 3.16 2.12
N SER A 326 -10.78 4.29 1.66
CA SER A 326 -12.20 4.61 1.83
C SER A 326 -13.11 3.57 1.14
N ILE A 327 -12.79 3.17 -0.10
CA ILE A 327 -13.55 2.13 -0.83
C ILE A 327 -13.47 0.79 -0.09
N LEU A 328 -12.28 0.38 0.33
CA LEU A 328 -12.07 -0.88 1.04
C LEU A 328 -12.77 -0.91 2.40
N ALA A 329 -12.82 0.22 3.12
CA ALA A 329 -13.55 0.35 4.37
C ALA A 329 -15.06 0.06 4.19
N TYR A 330 -15.65 0.64 3.13
CA TYR A 330 -17.05 0.42 2.80
C TYR A 330 -17.31 -1.00 2.29
N SER A 331 -16.58 -1.43 1.26
CA SER A 331 -16.83 -2.71 0.59
C SER A 331 -16.62 -3.90 1.52
N SER A 332 -15.60 -3.88 2.38
CA SER A 332 -15.30 -5.00 3.28
C SER A 332 -16.43 -5.28 4.25
N ASN A 333 -17.17 -4.26 4.69
CA ASN A 333 -18.33 -4.43 5.58
C ASN A 333 -19.60 -4.82 4.83
N CYS A 334 -19.80 -4.36 3.58
CA CYS A 334 -20.90 -4.82 2.74
C CYS A 334 -20.85 -6.33 2.47
N PHE A 335 -19.65 -6.91 2.39
CA PHE A 335 -19.44 -8.33 2.06
C PHE A 335 -19.08 -9.22 3.26
N ALA A 336 -18.97 -8.66 4.48
CA ALA A 336 -18.61 -9.39 5.69
C ALA A 336 -19.63 -10.49 6.09
N TYR A 337 -20.87 -10.42 5.60
CA TYR A 337 -21.94 -11.36 5.96
C TYR A 337 -21.85 -12.75 5.27
N LEU A 338 -20.84 -13.01 4.44
CA LEU A 338 -20.80 -14.17 3.55
C LEU A 338 -19.78 -15.27 3.92
N GLY A 339 -19.06 -15.19 5.05
CA GLY A 339 -18.04 -16.20 5.39
C GLY A 339 -17.89 -16.52 6.88
N LYS A 340 -17.65 -17.79 7.22
CA LYS A 340 -17.31 -18.28 8.58
C LYS A 340 -15.88 -17.96 9.05
N HIS A 341 -15.13 -17.15 8.31
CA HIS A 341 -13.76 -16.77 8.64
C HIS A 341 -13.72 -15.33 9.15
N LYS A 342 -12.84 -15.02 10.11
CA LYS A 342 -12.56 -13.65 10.59
C LYS A 342 -12.07 -12.81 9.40
N THR A 343 -12.99 -12.09 8.76
CA THR A 343 -12.67 -11.14 7.69
C THR A 343 -11.99 -9.90 8.28
N VAL A 344 -11.03 -9.35 7.53
CA VAL A 344 -10.45 -8.01 7.80
C VAL A 344 -11.61 -7.04 8.01
N GLN A 345 -11.62 -6.34 9.14
CA GLN A 345 -12.71 -5.43 9.48
C GLN A 345 -12.53 -4.15 8.67
N GLY A 346 -13.57 -3.67 7.99
CA GLY A 346 -13.47 -2.40 7.24
C GLY A 346 -13.11 -1.19 8.13
N HIS A 347 -13.20 -1.35 9.45
CA HIS A 347 -12.68 -0.41 10.44
C HIS A 347 -11.17 -0.13 10.31
N ASP A 348 -10.35 -1.14 9.99
CA ASP A 348 -8.89 -0.96 9.86
C ASP A 348 -8.56 -0.08 8.65
N PHE A 349 -9.25 -0.30 7.53
CA PHE A 349 -9.14 0.55 6.34
C PHE A 349 -9.67 1.97 6.59
N ALA A 350 -10.75 2.13 7.36
CA ALA A 350 -11.26 3.45 7.73
C ALA A 350 -10.24 4.21 8.58
N LYS A 351 -9.60 3.54 9.54
CA LYS A 351 -8.56 4.13 10.39
C LYS A 351 -7.37 4.61 9.56
N GLU A 352 -6.94 3.81 8.59
CA GLU A 352 -5.86 4.22 7.67
C GLU A 352 -6.30 5.37 6.76
N ALA A 353 -7.55 5.38 6.28
CA ALA A 353 -8.09 6.51 5.54
C ALA A 353 -8.04 7.81 6.37
N TYR A 354 -8.42 7.80 7.64
CA TYR A 354 -8.29 8.99 8.50
C TYR A 354 -6.84 9.42 8.71
N ARG A 355 -5.93 8.46 8.93
CA ARG A 355 -4.50 8.77 9.07
C ARG A 355 -3.95 9.47 7.82
N LEU A 356 -4.35 9.00 6.63
CA LEU A 356 -3.98 9.60 5.35
C LEU A 356 -4.63 10.98 5.18
N PHE A 357 -5.88 11.12 5.59
CA PHE A 357 -6.62 12.39 5.54
C PHE A 357 -5.99 13.48 6.43
N GLU A 358 -5.48 13.12 7.61
CA GLU A 358 -4.80 14.04 8.53
C GLU A 358 -3.39 14.46 8.08
N THR A 359 -2.73 13.62 7.27
CA THR A 359 -1.30 13.79 6.92
C THR A 359 -1.06 14.33 5.51
N GLN A 360 -2.06 14.28 4.63
CA GLN A 360 -1.93 14.80 3.26
C GLN A 360 -2.30 16.29 3.19
N PRO A 361 -1.51 17.13 2.48
CA PRO A 361 -1.98 18.45 2.12
C PRO A 361 -3.23 18.30 1.24
N LEU A 362 -4.31 19.02 1.59
CA LEU A 362 -5.56 19.09 0.85
C LEU A 362 -5.31 19.72 -0.54
N ASN A 363 -4.77 18.94 -1.47
CA ASN A 363 -4.72 19.30 -2.87
C ASN A 363 -6.11 19.02 -3.48
N ASN A 364 -6.73 20.03 -4.10
CA ASN A 364 -8.05 19.94 -4.69
C ASN A 364 -8.06 18.97 -5.89
N CYS A 365 -8.27 17.67 -5.65
CA CYS A 365 -8.36 16.65 -6.69
C CYS A 365 -9.62 15.77 -6.55
N ILE A 366 -10.02 15.17 -7.67
CA ILE A 366 -11.26 14.38 -7.76
C ILE A 366 -11.20 13.12 -6.86
N ALA A 367 -10.02 12.56 -6.63
CA ALA A 367 -9.81 11.41 -5.77
C ALA A 367 -10.10 11.75 -4.29
N LEU A 368 -9.69 12.93 -3.82
CA LEU A 368 -9.98 13.40 -2.46
C LEU A 368 -11.49 13.59 -2.26
N LEU A 369 -12.18 14.23 -3.21
CA LEU A 369 -13.64 14.37 -3.17
C LEU A 369 -14.34 13.01 -3.04
N GLN A 370 -13.99 12.07 -3.92
CA GLN A 370 -14.56 10.73 -3.90
C GLN A 370 -14.27 10.03 -2.57
N ALA A 371 -13.05 10.17 -2.04
CA ALA A 371 -12.65 9.51 -0.81
C ALA A 371 -13.45 10.01 0.40
N VAL A 372 -13.57 11.33 0.56
CA VAL A 372 -14.36 11.94 1.64
C VAL A 372 -15.83 11.54 1.51
N ALA A 373 -16.37 11.50 0.29
CA ALA A 373 -17.74 11.06 0.06
C ALA A 373 -17.96 9.60 0.46
N VAL A 374 -17.10 8.68 -0.01
CA VAL A 374 -17.19 7.26 0.35
C VAL A 374 -16.98 7.05 1.85
N LEU A 375 -16.04 7.75 2.47
CA LEU A 375 -15.78 7.67 3.90
C LEU A 375 -16.98 8.20 4.72
N SER A 376 -17.63 9.28 4.27
CA SER A 376 -18.85 9.79 4.92
C SER A 376 -19.97 8.76 4.88
N VAL A 377 -20.17 8.09 3.73
CA VAL A 377 -21.18 7.02 3.57
C VAL A 377 -20.83 5.82 4.45
N TYR A 378 -19.56 5.45 4.54
CA TYR A 378 -19.08 4.42 5.45
C TYR A 378 -19.43 4.74 6.91
N GLU A 379 -19.16 5.95 7.38
CA GLU A 379 -19.47 6.36 8.76
C GLU A 379 -20.98 6.36 9.04
N TYR A 380 -21.79 6.83 8.08
CA TYR A 380 -23.25 6.75 8.19
C TYR A 380 -23.78 5.32 8.25
N THR A 381 -23.14 4.39 7.53
CA THR A 381 -23.65 3.01 7.37
C THR A 381 -23.13 2.07 8.46
N PHE A 382 -21.86 2.19 8.83
CA PHE A 382 -21.15 1.21 9.66
C PHE A 382 -20.39 1.84 10.84
N GLY A 383 -20.20 3.16 10.85
CA GLY A 383 -19.35 3.87 11.80
C GLY A 383 -20.13 4.82 12.72
N ASP A 384 -19.58 6.01 12.91
CA ASP A 384 -20.13 7.08 13.73
C ASP A 384 -20.88 8.12 12.86
N PRO A 385 -22.23 8.20 12.97
CA PRO A 385 -23.02 9.14 12.19
C PRO A 385 -22.63 10.62 12.38
N GLN A 386 -22.06 11.00 13.54
CA GLN A 386 -21.59 12.37 13.76
C GLN A 386 -20.34 12.68 12.92
N LYS A 387 -19.42 11.71 12.80
CA LYS A 387 -18.28 11.82 11.89
C LYS A 387 -18.71 11.84 10.44
N GLY A 388 -19.68 10.99 10.08
CA GLY A 388 -20.32 11.01 8.77
C GLY A 388 -20.88 12.39 8.42
N ALA A 389 -21.57 13.04 9.37
CA ALA A 389 -22.10 14.38 9.20
C ALA A 389 -21.02 15.45 9.05
N SER A 390 -19.95 15.43 9.86
CA SER A 390 -18.84 16.39 9.72
C SER A 390 -18.11 16.22 8.37
N LEU A 391 -17.79 14.98 7.98
CA LEU A 391 -17.19 14.68 6.68
C LEU A 391 -18.08 15.16 5.53
N PHE A 392 -19.40 14.98 5.64
CA PHE A 392 -20.32 15.37 4.58
C PHE A 392 -20.56 16.89 4.53
N PHE A 393 -21.04 17.49 5.62
CA PHE A 393 -21.50 18.88 5.61
C PHE A 393 -20.38 19.90 5.73
N GLU A 394 -19.29 19.57 6.45
CA GLU A 394 -18.20 20.51 6.70
C GLU A 394 -17.07 20.32 5.69
N THR A 395 -16.68 19.07 5.42
CA THR A 395 -15.53 18.78 4.57
C THR A 395 -15.90 18.65 3.09
N LEU A 396 -16.83 17.74 2.75
CA LEU A 396 -17.17 17.44 1.36
C LEU A 396 -17.80 18.64 0.66
N LEU A 397 -18.72 19.35 1.31
CA LEU A 397 -19.34 20.55 0.73
C LEU A 397 -18.33 21.69 0.52
N ASP A 398 -17.37 21.88 1.43
CA ASP A 398 -16.33 22.90 1.30
C ASP A 398 -15.37 22.58 0.14
N LEU A 399 -14.90 21.32 0.06
CA LEU A 399 -14.09 20.82 -1.04
C LEU A 399 -14.80 20.97 -2.40
N ARG A 400 -16.10 20.67 -2.46
CA ARG A 400 -16.88 20.84 -3.69
C ARG A 400 -17.04 22.30 -4.10
N SER A 401 -17.20 23.21 -3.14
CA SER A 401 -17.35 24.64 -3.41
C SER A 401 -16.07 25.33 -3.91
N THR A 402 -14.92 24.73 -3.60
CA THR A 402 -13.58 25.25 -3.95
C THR A 402 -12.99 24.61 -5.21
N LEU A 403 -13.64 23.58 -5.76
CA LEU A 403 -13.27 22.99 -7.03
C LEU A 403 -13.83 23.79 -8.19
N LEU A 404 -12.93 24.25 -9.07
CA LEU A 404 -13.32 24.71 -10.40
C LEU A 404 -14.10 23.57 -11.09
N PRO A 405 -15.20 23.88 -11.82
CA PRO A 405 -15.92 22.88 -12.58
C PRO A 405 -14.92 22.12 -13.45
N VAL A 406 -14.95 20.79 -13.36
CA VAL A 406 -14.00 19.87 -14.00
C VAL A 406 -13.74 20.32 -15.44
N ASP A 407 -12.57 20.91 -15.68
CA ASP A 407 -12.26 21.53 -16.97
C ASP A 407 -12.00 20.43 -18.00
N GLN A 408 -12.75 20.47 -19.10
CA GLN A 408 -12.60 19.54 -20.23
C GLN A 408 -11.23 19.68 -20.93
N SER A 409 -10.47 20.74 -20.60
CA SER A 409 -9.08 20.95 -21.03
C SER A 409 -8.06 20.00 -20.39
N MET A 410 -8.43 19.24 -19.34
CA MET A 410 -7.53 18.33 -18.62
C MET A 410 -7.31 16.96 -19.28
N ALA A 411 -8.03 16.66 -20.36
CA ALA A 411 -7.88 15.40 -21.07
C ALA A 411 -6.67 15.47 -22.04
N PRO A 412 -5.73 14.50 -22.01
CA PRO A 412 -4.64 14.44 -22.97
C PRO A 412 -5.18 14.35 -24.40
N ASP A 413 -4.50 14.98 -25.36
CA ASP A 413 -4.94 15.09 -26.78
C ASP A 413 -5.03 13.75 -27.53
N ASP A 414 -4.65 12.63 -26.90
CA ASP A 414 -4.88 11.29 -27.41
C ASP A 414 -6.38 10.94 -27.40
N SER A 415 -6.94 10.80 -28.60
CA SER A 415 -8.36 10.52 -28.87
C SER A 415 -8.95 9.33 -28.07
N GLY A 416 -8.15 8.32 -27.73
CA GLY A 416 -8.60 7.14 -26.98
C GLY A 416 -8.69 7.38 -25.46
N MET A 417 -7.71 8.08 -24.90
CA MET A 417 -7.67 8.44 -23.47
C MET A 417 -8.69 9.54 -23.16
N LYS A 418 -8.84 10.53 -24.05
CA LYS A 418 -9.83 11.60 -23.92
C LYS A 418 -11.25 11.08 -23.69
N GLN A 419 -11.67 10.05 -24.44
CA GLN A 419 -12.99 9.46 -24.26
C GLN A 419 -13.12 8.73 -22.91
N LYS A 420 -12.12 7.94 -22.50
CA LYS A 420 -12.15 7.22 -21.21
C LYS A 420 -12.21 8.19 -20.03
N THR A 421 -11.46 9.28 -20.11
CA THR A 421 -11.48 10.37 -19.13
C THR A 421 -12.85 11.03 -19.05
N GLN A 422 -13.45 11.37 -20.19
CA GLN A 422 -14.80 11.94 -20.24
C GLN A 422 -15.85 10.98 -19.65
N ASP A 423 -15.76 9.69 -19.98
CA ASP A 423 -16.65 8.67 -19.43
C ASP A 423 -16.49 8.59 -17.90
N ALA A 424 -15.26 8.53 -17.38
CA ALA A 424 -14.97 8.49 -15.94
C ALA A 424 -15.49 9.73 -15.19
N LEU A 425 -15.24 10.93 -15.73
CA LEU A 425 -15.74 12.19 -15.17
C LEU A 425 -17.26 12.24 -15.15
N SER A 426 -17.91 11.74 -16.20
CA SER A 426 -19.36 11.63 -16.25
C SER A 426 -19.90 10.65 -15.21
N PHE A 427 -19.25 9.50 -14.98
CA PHE A 427 -19.64 8.57 -13.92
C PHE A 427 -19.52 9.20 -12.53
N ILE A 428 -18.42 9.90 -12.27
CA ILE A 428 -18.17 10.58 -11.00
C ILE A 428 -19.21 11.69 -10.77
N SER A 429 -19.48 12.50 -11.78
CA SER A 429 -20.49 13.56 -11.72
C SER A 429 -21.90 12.99 -11.48
N SER A 430 -22.26 11.89 -12.16
CA SER A 430 -23.53 11.20 -11.93
C SER A 430 -23.64 10.63 -10.52
N GLY A 431 -22.57 10.04 -9.98
CA GLY A 431 -22.54 9.55 -8.59
C GLY A 431 -22.77 10.67 -7.58
N PHE A 432 -22.13 11.82 -7.77
CA PHE A 432 -22.36 13.00 -6.92
C PHE A 432 -23.76 13.59 -7.06
N TYR A 433 -24.32 13.63 -8.27
CA TYR A 433 -25.72 14.02 -8.48
C TYR A 433 -26.67 13.09 -7.70
N CYS A 434 -26.44 11.78 -7.72
CA CYS A 434 -27.22 10.84 -6.90
C CYS A 434 -27.12 11.17 -5.41
N ILE A 435 -25.91 11.36 -4.89
CA ILE A 435 -25.67 11.73 -3.48
C ILE A 435 -26.43 13.02 -3.10
N ASP A 436 -26.44 14.02 -3.97
CA ASP A 436 -27.07 15.32 -3.69
C ASP A 436 -28.59 15.21 -3.62
N VAL A 437 -29.21 14.47 -4.53
CA VAL A 437 -30.66 14.21 -4.51
C VAL A 437 -31.03 13.42 -3.26
N TYR A 438 -30.23 12.42 -2.86
CA TYR A 438 -30.48 11.66 -1.63
C TYR A 438 -30.37 12.52 -0.37
N ALA A 439 -29.34 13.36 -0.28
CA ALA A 439 -29.17 14.28 0.86
C ALA A 439 -30.29 15.34 0.94
N ALA A 440 -30.99 15.62 -0.17
CA ALA A 440 -32.13 16.52 -0.22
C ALA A 440 -33.46 15.87 0.22
N ILE A 441 -33.53 14.53 0.31
CA ILE A 441 -34.71 13.83 0.85
C ILE A 441 -34.70 13.98 2.38
N PRO A 442 -35.76 14.51 2.99
CA PRO A 442 -35.81 14.67 4.45
C PRO A 442 -35.78 13.30 5.13
N LEU A 443 -34.64 12.93 5.69
CA LEU A 443 -34.53 11.85 6.67
C LEU A 443 -35.20 12.34 7.96
N SER A 444 -36.27 11.69 8.39
CA SER A 444 -37.06 12.02 9.58
C SER A 444 -36.29 11.99 10.92
N ALA A 445 -34.96 11.79 10.89
CA ALA A 445 -34.11 11.57 12.05
C ALA A 445 -33.09 12.69 12.32
N ILE A 446 -32.95 13.70 11.44
CA ILE A 446 -32.00 14.80 11.66
C ILE A 446 -32.69 16.13 11.40
N GLU A 447 -32.87 16.94 12.45
CA GLU A 447 -33.34 18.32 12.36
C GLU A 447 -32.25 19.21 11.73
N ILE A 448 -32.09 19.15 10.41
CA ILE A 448 -31.31 20.14 9.66
C ILE A 448 -32.29 21.08 8.95
N PRO A 449 -32.16 22.41 9.08
CA PRO A 449 -33.01 23.34 8.35
C PRO A 449 -32.91 23.12 6.84
N SER A 450 -34.04 22.80 6.19
CA SER A 450 -34.13 22.49 4.76
C SER A 450 -33.57 23.61 3.85
N THR A 451 -33.55 24.85 4.35
CA THR A 451 -32.98 26.02 3.68
C THR A 451 -31.45 26.04 3.66
N TYR A 452 -30.78 25.48 4.66
CA TYR A 452 -29.32 25.49 4.77
C TYR A 452 -28.68 24.46 3.81
N VAL A 453 -29.26 23.26 3.75
CA VAL A 453 -28.81 22.16 2.87
C VAL A 453 -29.02 22.50 1.39
N ARG A 454 -30.13 23.15 1.03
CA ARG A 454 -30.47 23.48 -0.36
C ARG A 454 -29.61 24.55 -1.02
N SER A 455 -29.22 25.58 -0.28
CA SER A 455 -28.43 26.69 -0.84
C SER A 455 -27.00 26.27 -1.24
N LYS A 456 -26.50 25.14 -0.70
CA LYS A 456 -25.19 24.56 -1.04
C LYS A 456 -25.25 23.31 -1.93
N LEU A 457 -26.38 22.58 -2.01
CA LEU A 457 -26.53 21.37 -2.83
C LEU A 457 -26.88 21.63 -4.31
N SER A 458 -27.06 22.88 -4.73
CA SER A 458 -27.46 23.26 -6.09
C SER A 458 -26.32 23.31 -7.13
N LEU A 459 -25.30 22.44 -7.02
CA LEU A 459 -24.07 22.59 -7.80
C LEU A 459 -23.92 21.66 -9.03
N ILE A 460 -24.87 20.75 -9.30
CA ILE A 460 -24.81 19.92 -10.52
C ILE A 460 -26.15 19.96 -11.26
N ALA A 461 -26.20 20.68 -12.38
CA ALA A 461 -27.24 20.47 -13.39
C ALA A 461 -27.16 19.03 -13.89
N SER A 462 -28.31 18.35 -14.08
CA SER A 462 -28.37 16.96 -14.57
C SER A 462 -27.36 16.74 -15.71
N PRO A 463 -26.31 15.91 -15.52
CA PRO A 463 -25.30 15.74 -16.55
C PRO A 463 -25.87 14.96 -17.75
N CYS A 464 -25.44 15.29 -18.97
CA CYS A 464 -25.75 14.47 -20.14
C CYS A 464 -25.13 13.08 -19.98
N PRO A 465 -25.89 11.99 -20.15
CA PRO A 465 -25.33 10.64 -20.05
C PRO A 465 -24.25 10.40 -21.13
N PRO A 466 -23.20 9.60 -20.85
CA PRO A 466 -22.13 9.32 -21.80
C PRO A 466 -22.63 8.85 -23.18
N SER A 467 -21.88 9.15 -24.24
CA SER A 467 -22.22 8.72 -25.61
C SER A 467 -22.29 7.18 -25.79
N ARG A 468 -21.67 6.42 -24.89
CA ARG A 468 -21.78 4.95 -24.81
C ARG A 468 -23.04 4.47 -24.08
N TRP A 469 -23.63 5.26 -23.17
CA TRP A 469 -24.95 4.97 -22.58
C TRP A 469 -26.06 5.04 -23.63
N THR A 470 -25.97 6.01 -24.55
CA THR A 470 -26.97 6.21 -25.62
C THR A 470 -26.87 5.18 -26.74
N ARG A 471 -25.69 4.61 -27.00
CA ARG A 471 -25.50 3.68 -28.14
C ARG A 471 -25.89 2.23 -27.85
N GLN A 472 -26.11 1.84 -26.60
CA GLN A 472 -26.43 0.45 -26.24
C GLN A 472 -27.87 0.19 -25.79
N VAL A 473 -28.65 1.17 -25.31
CA VAL A 473 -29.99 0.84 -24.73
C VAL A 473 -31.09 1.90 -24.93
N LEU A 474 -30.90 2.98 -25.68
CA LEU A 474 -32.00 3.91 -26.00
C LEU A 474 -32.51 3.72 -27.44
N PRO A 475 -33.35 2.71 -27.75
CA PRO A 475 -34.28 2.90 -28.84
C PRO A 475 -35.36 3.86 -28.35
N ASN A 476 -35.49 5.01 -29.02
CA ASN A 476 -36.58 5.97 -28.85
C ASN A 476 -37.98 5.42 -29.17
N ASN A 477 -38.15 4.10 -29.29
CA ASN A 477 -39.40 3.45 -29.64
C ASN A 477 -39.73 2.42 -28.55
N ALA A 478 -41.01 2.36 -28.15
CA ALA A 478 -41.57 1.58 -27.05
C ALA A 478 -41.45 0.03 -27.15
N HIS A 479 -40.38 -0.47 -27.75
CA HIS A 479 -40.03 -1.86 -27.84
C HIS A 479 -38.64 -2.04 -27.22
N GLY A 480 -38.57 -2.81 -26.14
CA GLY A 480 -37.31 -3.14 -25.47
C GLY A 480 -36.28 -3.77 -26.41
N PRO A 481 -35.01 -3.84 -26.00
CA PRO A 481 -33.93 -4.33 -26.85
C PRO A 481 -34.20 -5.76 -27.32
N SER A 482 -33.90 -6.01 -28.59
CA SER A 482 -34.04 -7.33 -29.25
C SER A 482 -33.19 -8.40 -28.53
N PRO A 483 -33.66 -9.67 -28.43
CA PRO A 483 -32.94 -10.76 -27.76
C PRO A 483 -31.61 -11.15 -28.39
N ASN A 484 -31.23 -10.55 -29.53
CA ASN A 484 -29.96 -10.75 -30.21
C ASN A 484 -28.93 -9.66 -29.86
N MET A 485 -28.73 -9.38 -28.56
CA MET A 485 -27.62 -8.53 -28.12
C MET A 485 -26.31 -9.30 -28.33
N GLU A 486 -25.44 -8.82 -29.22
CA GLU A 486 -24.12 -9.40 -29.43
C GLU A 486 -23.35 -9.39 -28.10
N ARG A 487 -23.03 -10.60 -27.61
CA ARG A 487 -22.34 -10.83 -26.33
C ARG A 487 -20.88 -10.39 -26.46
N HIS A 488 -20.58 -9.16 -26.03
CA HIS A 488 -19.19 -8.70 -25.89
C HIS A 488 -18.55 -9.29 -24.61
N ALA A 489 -17.29 -9.70 -24.73
CA ALA A 489 -16.48 -10.28 -23.67
C ALA A 489 -16.36 -9.40 -22.40
N ASP A 490 -16.59 -8.09 -22.55
CA ASP A 490 -16.53 -7.09 -21.47
C ASP A 490 -17.66 -7.20 -20.43
N THR A 491 -18.65 -8.08 -20.66
CA THR A 491 -19.74 -8.36 -19.72
C THR A 491 -19.42 -9.46 -18.71
N LEU A 492 -18.24 -10.09 -18.78
CA LEU A 492 -17.84 -11.12 -17.82
C LEU A 492 -17.11 -10.46 -16.64
N TRP A 493 -17.72 -10.51 -15.46
CA TRP A 493 -17.10 -10.10 -14.19
C TRP A 493 -17.01 -11.29 -13.25
N ALA A 494 -15.89 -11.43 -12.56
CA ALA A 494 -15.74 -12.33 -11.44
C ALA A 494 -15.85 -11.50 -10.15
N PRO A 495 -16.93 -11.64 -9.36
CA PRO A 495 -16.99 -11.02 -8.05
C PRO A 495 -16.02 -11.79 -7.14
N TYR A 496 -14.78 -11.32 -7.05
CA TYR A 496 -13.85 -11.76 -6.02
C TYR A 496 -14.26 -11.03 -4.72
N PRO A 497 -14.58 -11.73 -3.60
CA PRO A 497 -14.26 -13.12 -3.24
C PRO A 497 -15.45 -14.11 -3.32
N ILE A 498 -16.55 -13.76 -4.00
CA ILE A 498 -17.83 -14.50 -3.96
C ILE A 498 -17.85 -15.71 -4.92
N SER A 499 -17.13 -15.66 -6.06
CA SER A 499 -17.13 -16.78 -7.00
C SER A 499 -15.89 -16.78 -7.91
N VAL A 500 -15.28 -17.96 -8.06
CA VAL A 500 -14.15 -18.21 -8.98
C VAL A 500 -14.60 -18.37 -10.44
N ASN A 501 -15.91 -18.58 -10.67
CA ASN A 501 -16.48 -18.72 -12.01
C ASN A 501 -16.87 -17.35 -12.57
N SER A 502 -16.50 -17.07 -13.82
CA SER A 502 -16.94 -15.88 -14.54
C SER A 502 -18.47 -15.78 -14.59
N ARG A 503 -19.03 -14.65 -14.19
CA ARG A 503 -20.47 -14.38 -14.25
C ARG A 503 -20.76 -13.22 -15.19
N ILE A 504 -22.00 -13.13 -15.65
CA ILE A 504 -22.48 -11.95 -16.39
C ILE A 504 -22.61 -10.79 -15.40
N SER A 505 -21.93 -9.68 -15.70
CA SER A 505 -22.01 -8.41 -15.00
C SER A 505 -23.19 -7.61 -15.53
N TYR A 506 -24.11 -7.25 -14.65
CA TYR A 506 -25.19 -6.30 -14.92
C TYR A 506 -24.88 -4.90 -14.35
N SER A 507 -23.60 -4.58 -14.12
CA SER A 507 -23.18 -3.35 -13.46
C SER A 507 -23.62 -2.09 -14.22
N THR A 508 -23.56 -2.11 -15.55
CA THR A 508 -23.97 -0.97 -16.37
C THR A 508 -25.49 -0.77 -16.33
N GLU A 509 -26.25 -1.86 -16.40
CA GLU A 509 -27.70 -1.86 -16.31
C GLU A 509 -28.18 -1.41 -14.93
N ALA A 510 -27.51 -1.88 -13.87
CA ALA A 510 -27.81 -1.49 -12.50
C ALA A 510 -27.59 0.02 -12.31
N LEU A 511 -26.42 0.54 -12.71
CA LEU A 511 -26.10 1.98 -12.64
C LEU A 511 -27.08 2.84 -13.47
N THR A 512 -27.55 2.33 -14.61
CA THR A 512 -28.50 3.05 -15.46
C THR A 512 -29.87 3.13 -14.80
N ALA A 513 -30.41 1.99 -14.34
CA ALA A 513 -31.70 1.95 -13.66
C ALA A 513 -31.68 2.85 -12.42
N GLU A 514 -30.56 2.83 -11.72
CA GLU A 514 -30.30 3.61 -10.53
C GLU A 514 -30.28 5.13 -10.79
N TYR A 515 -29.58 5.58 -11.83
CA TYR A 515 -29.60 6.98 -12.26
C TYR A 515 -31.01 7.43 -12.70
N GLU A 516 -31.77 6.57 -13.39
CA GLU A 516 -33.15 6.86 -13.77
C GLU A 516 -34.07 7.07 -12.56
N LEU A 517 -33.92 6.23 -11.52
CA LEU A 517 -34.68 6.36 -10.28
C LEU A 517 -34.38 7.68 -9.57
N VAL A 518 -33.10 8.07 -9.49
CA VAL A 518 -32.69 9.34 -8.89
C VAL A 518 -33.30 10.52 -9.62
N ARG A 519 -33.30 10.50 -10.96
CA ARG A 519 -33.93 11.56 -11.76
C ARG A 519 -35.44 11.63 -11.50
N LEU A 520 -36.13 10.48 -11.50
CA LEU A 520 -37.56 10.43 -11.17
C LEU A 520 -37.83 10.95 -9.75
N THR A 521 -36.94 10.67 -8.80
CA THR A 521 -37.04 11.16 -7.42
C THR A 521 -36.83 12.66 -7.33
N SER A 522 -35.87 13.21 -8.08
CA SER A 522 -35.67 14.66 -8.19
C SER A 522 -36.92 15.35 -8.73
N GLU A 523 -37.52 14.81 -9.81
CA GLU A 523 -38.77 15.33 -10.37
C GLU A 523 -39.95 15.22 -9.35
N CYS A 524 -40.00 14.15 -8.55
CA CYS A 524 -40.97 14.01 -7.47
C CYS A 524 -40.83 15.12 -6.42
N LEU A 525 -39.60 15.42 -6.01
CA LEU A 525 -39.32 16.47 -5.02
C LEU A 525 -39.78 17.83 -5.53
N GLU A 526 -39.48 18.16 -6.79
CA GLU A 526 -39.92 19.41 -7.42
C GLU A 526 -41.45 19.54 -7.44
N VAL A 527 -42.16 18.49 -7.87
CA VAL A 527 -43.64 18.49 -7.91
C VAL A 527 -44.25 18.53 -6.51
N THR A 528 -43.66 17.81 -5.55
CA THR A 528 -44.13 17.80 -4.16
C THR A 528 -44.03 19.19 -3.54
N GLU A 529 -42.96 19.92 -3.80
CA GLU A 529 -42.77 21.27 -3.28
C GLU A 529 -43.64 22.31 -3.96
N ALA A 530 -43.72 22.26 -5.30
CA ALA A 530 -44.61 23.13 -6.05
C ALA A 530 -46.06 22.97 -5.55
N ASN A 531 -46.47 21.72 -5.28
CA ASN A 531 -47.79 21.43 -4.72
C ASN A 531 -47.93 21.83 -3.25
N GLY A 532 -46.89 21.69 -2.43
CA GLY A 532 -46.90 22.10 -1.02
C GLY A 532 -47.00 23.61 -0.82
N GLN A 533 -46.52 24.40 -1.78
CA GLN A 533 -46.61 25.87 -1.77
C GLN A 533 -47.86 26.40 -2.52
N ALA A 534 -48.48 25.59 -3.38
CA ALA A 534 -49.63 25.99 -4.16
C ALA A 534 -50.95 25.90 -3.36
N ARG A 535 -51.83 26.88 -3.53
CA ARG A 535 -53.21 26.83 -2.99
C ARG A 535 -54.08 25.77 -3.68
N MET A 536 -53.72 25.36 -4.91
CA MET A 536 -54.37 24.30 -5.66
C MET A 536 -53.28 23.36 -6.20
N PRO A 537 -53.09 22.17 -5.61
CA PRO A 537 -52.11 21.20 -6.08
C PRO A 537 -52.37 20.73 -7.51
N ASN A 538 -51.30 20.57 -8.30
CA ASN A 538 -51.35 20.02 -9.65
C ASN A 538 -51.37 18.50 -9.60
N HIS A 539 -52.58 17.94 -9.44
CA HIS A 539 -52.79 16.49 -9.37
C HIS A 539 -52.35 15.75 -10.64
N LEU A 540 -52.49 16.36 -11.83
CA LEU A 540 -52.08 15.73 -13.09
C LEU A 540 -50.58 15.52 -13.17
N ALA A 541 -49.79 16.51 -12.72
CA ALA A 541 -48.34 16.38 -12.65
C ALA A 541 -47.91 15.27 -11.67
N SER A 542 -48.55 15.19 -10.50
CA SER A 542 -48.28 14.13 -9.52
C SER A 542 -48.61 12.73 -10.06
N THR A 543 -49.77 12.55 -10.69
CA THR A 543 -50.16 11.27 -11.29
C THR A 543 -49.21 10.86 -12.41
N THR A 544 -48.79 11.80 -13.26
CA THR A 544 -47.85 11.53 -14.36
C THR A 544 -46.51 11.00 -13.86
N ILE A 545 -45.98 11.59 -12.79
CA ILE A 545 -44.71 11.13 -12.19
C ILE A 545 -44.89 9.79 -11.47
N TYR A 546 -46.00 9.60 -10.76
CA TYR A 546 -46.33 8.34 -10.12
C TYR A 546 -46.39 7.18 -11.12
N ASP A 547 -47.07 7.37 -12.25
CA ASP A 547 -47.18 6.35 -13.30
C ASP A 547 -45.81 5.99 -13.90
N ARG A 548 -44.92 6.98 -14.05
CA ARG A 548 -43.54 6.76 -14.51
C ARG A 548 -42.69 6.00 -13.49
N LEU A 549 -42.85 6.26 -12.19
CA LEU A 549 -42.20 5.50 -11.11
C LEU A 549 -42.67 4.04 -11.10
N VAL A 550 -43.98 3.81 -11.21
CA VAL A 550 -44.55 2.46 -11.27
C VAL A 550 -44.05 1.72 -12.51
N HIS A 551 -44.02 2.39 -13.67
CA HIS A 551 -43.48 1.81 -14.89
C HIS A 551 -41.99 1.45 -14.76
N TRP A 552 -41.17 2.35 -14.22
CA TRP A 552 -39.75 2.09 -13.97
C TRP A 552 -39.57 0.87 -13.05
N LYS A 553 -40.36 0.77 -11.97
CA LYS A 553 -40.34 -0.36 -11.03
C LYS A 553 -40.65 -1.68 -11.74
N ASP A 554 -41.73 -1.73 -12.51
CA ASP A 554 -42.17 -2.96 -13.18
C ASP A 554 -41.19 -3.42 -14.26
N CYS A 555 -40.61 -2.49 -15.02
CA CYS A 555 -39.61 -2.79 -16.04
C CYS A 555 -38.31 -3.33 -15.45
N ASN A 556 -37.79 -2.71 -14.39
CA ASN A 556 -36.52 -3.10 -13.79
C ASN A 556 -36.64 -4.32 -12.88
N ALA A 557 -37.76 -4.50 -12.17
CA ALA A 557 -38.00 -5.69 -11.34
C ALA A 557 -37.96 -6.98 -12.16
N ARG A 558 -38.44 -6.96 -13.41
CA ARG A 558 -38.34 -8.10 -14.34
C ARG A 558 -36.92 -8.33 -14.83
N ARG A 559 -36.15 -7.25 -15.05
CA ARG A 559 -34.80 -7.28 -15.61
C ARG A 559 -33.77 -7.92 -14.66
N PHE A 560 -33.93 -7.73 -13.35
CA PHE A 560 -33.01 -8.26 -12.33
C PHE A 560 -33.53 -9.53 -11.61
N TYR A 561 -34.71 -10.04 -11.99
CA TYR A 561 -35.28 -11.24 -11.38
C TYR A 561 -34.40 -12.49 -11.63
N GLY A 562 -34.00 -13.18 -10.57
CA GLY A 562 -33.21 -14.43 -10.66
C GLY A 562 -31.71 -14.25 -10.97
N SER A 563 -31.25 -13.01 -11.18
CA SER A 563 -29.82 -12.71 -11.32
C SER A 563 -29.23 -12.48 -9.94
N SER A 564 -28.08 -13.09 -9.60
CA SER A 564 -27.35 -12.81 -8.33
C SER A 564 -26.71 -11.41 -8.30
N SER A 565 -27.34 -10.43 -8.94
CA SER A 565 -26.97 -9.04 -8.86
C SER A 565 -27.61 -8.47 -7.62
N ILE A 566 -26.79 -7.92 -6.73
CA ILE A 566 -27.28 -7.01 -5.71
C ILE A 566 -27.93 -5.87 -6.50
N ILE A 567 -29.25 -5.79 -6.47
CA ILE A 567 -29.94 -4.56 -6.86
C ILE A 567 -29.34 -3.53 -5.90
N PRO A 568 -28.63 -2.49 -6.39
CA PRO A 568 -28.00 -1.56 -5.48
C PRO A 568 -29.05 -0.97 -4.53
N SER A 569 -28.58 -0.64 -3.33
CA SER A 569 -29.27 -0.63 -2.02
C SER A 569 -30.44 0.36 -1.87
N TRP A 570 -30.96 0.91 -2.95
CA TRP A 570 -31.85 2.08 -2.95
C TRP A 570 -33.33 1.72 -3.12
N VAL A 571 -33.65 0.44 -3.34
CA VAL A 571 -35.03 -0.09 -3.40
C VAL A 571 -35.71 -0.15 -2.02
N ALA A 572 -34.99 0.12 -0.92
CA ALA A 572 -35.57 0.16 0.42
C ALA A 572 -36.35 1.46 0.75
N ILE A 573 -36.49 2.39 -0.21
CA ILE A 573 -37.14 3.71 0.01
C ILE A 573 -38.52 3.83 -0.71
N LEU A 574 -38.90 2.88 -1.57
CA LEU A 574 -40.27 2.76 -2.09
C LEU A 574 -41.05 1.71 -1.30
#